data_AF-A0AAW6EKU7-F1
#
_entry.id   AF-A0AAW6EKU7-F1
#
_cell.length_a   1.000
_cell.length_b   1.000
_cell.length_c   1.000
_cell.angle_alpha   90.00
_cell.angle_beta   90.00
_cell.angle_gamma   90.00
#
_symmetry.space_group_name_H-M   'P 1'
#
loop_
_entity.id
_entity.type
_entity.pdbx_description
1 polymer ?
#
loop_
_entity_poly.entity_id
_entity_poly.type
_entity_poly.pdbx_seq_one_letter_code
_entity_poly.pdbx_strand_id
1 'polypeptide(L)'
;MDVTIKEIAEKLKEYDNYSVVYHIRPDGDAVGSSFALALALQSIGKKCTVKGQDDIPRIHRYMTDKVQLDEIADPVYIAVDSASRHRVGIFGDKHFTFCIDHHHNTFDNVDYRYVETDTGACAELIYKIIKEMGATVTKQIADLLYTAIVTDTMCFRTTDTRVQTFEVATELAKAGADVYHIGRINTFIKSAGRMKIENILRDSFHFTYNNQIVTGIIMLKDLEMAGVLDSDIEGINSLVEQIEGVRIGVTIRELPDGRMRCSMRSNGNISVDEISKMFGGGGHTHAACAELSMSAEDAREVMERTCREYLESKEHGRINVFIGASACGKTTLCTILDKEYDTVHKVVTDTTRSPRKGEQNGIHYHFVTEQFFRNNLPLYAEVNIYDNHYYGSNGKRIADALDGGKADVVICLDINGAKALKNHYGEQVRVIYVHRDIEKIYAAIDERVANGEITAESAVHRKEQVLRDIESRNDPAIDFEFDNNGTLENSIGQLKEIMGL
;
A
#
# COMPACT_ATOMS: atom_id res chain seq x y z
N MET A 1 -17.61 21.25 -6.00
CA MET A 1 -18.46 20.22 -6.63
C MET A 1 -17.57 19.34 -7.50
N ASP A 2 -17.74 18.01 -7.45
CA ASP A 2 -17.05 17.12 -8.38
C ASP A 2 -17.69 17.23 -9.76
N VAL A 3 -16.87 17.43 -10.78
CA VAL A 3 -17.30 17.69 -12.16
C VAL A 3 -16.64 16.73 -13.12
N THR A 4 -17.26 16.54 -14.28
CA THR A 4 -16.68 15.81 -15.39
C THR A 4 -15.62 16.62 -16.11
N ILE A 5 -14.82 15.95 -16.93
CA ILE A 5 -13.80 16.61 -17.74
C ILE A 5 -14.36 17.68 -18.70
N LYS A 6 -15.55 17.44 -19.24
CA LYS A 6 -16.20 18.40 -20.15
C LYS A 6 -16.64 19.64 -19.40
N GLU A 7 -17.26 19.44 -18.23
CA GLU A 7 -17.70 20.54 -17.37
C GLU A 7 -16.53 21.39 -16.88
N ILE A 8 -15.41 20.78 -16.44
CA ILE A 8 -14.25 21.56 -16.00
C ILE A 8 -13.61 22.35 -17.16
N ALA A 9 -13.52 21.75 -18.35
CA ALA A 9 -13.01 22.43 -19.54
C ALA A 9 -13.93 23.60 -19.97
N GLU A 10 -15.25 23.45 -19.85
CA GLU A 10 -16.21 24.54 -20.08
C GLU A 10 -16.07 25.66 -19.05
N LYS A 11 -15.96 25.31 -17.76
CA LYS A 11 -15.77 26.29 -16.68
C LYS A 11 -14.45 27.04 -16.78
N LEU A 12 -13.37 26.40 -17.22
CA LEU A 12 -12.08 27.06 -17.50
C LEU A 12 -12.14 28.06 -18.67
N LYS A 13 -13.20 28.08 -19.47
CA LYS A 13 -13.39 29.11 -20.50
C LYS A 13 -14.16 30.34 -19.98
N GLU A 14 -14.84 30.23 -18.83
CA GLU A 14 -15.71 31.28 -18.28
C GLU A 14 -14.97 32.41 -17.55
N TYR A 15 -13.71 32.20 -17.13
CA TYR A 15 -12.92 33.23 -16.42
C TYR A 15 -11.72 33.70 -17.26
N ASP A 16 -11.13 34.84 -16.91
CA ASP A 16 -10.11 35.50 -17.75
C ASP A 16 -8.70 35.51 -17.17
N ASN A 17 -8.57 35.48 -15.84
CA ASN A 17 -7.30 35.69 -15.14
C ASN A 17 -7.05 34.53 -14.17
N TYR A 18 -6.02 33.72 -14.40
CA TYR A 18 -5.74 32.52 -13.62
C TYR A 18 -4.38 32.54 -12.92
N SER A 19 -4.35 32.02 -11.69
CA SER A 19 -3.12 31.64 -11.00
C SER A 19 -3.15 30.14 -10.77
N VAL A 20 -2.35 29.40 -11.53
CA VAL A 20 -2.17 27.97 -11.34
C VAL A 20 -1.17 27.75 -10.21
N VAL A 21 -1.53 26.92 -9.23
CA VAL A 21 -0.75 26.69 -8.02
C VAL A 21 -0.33 25.23 -7.95
N TYR A 22 0.99 25.00 -7.91
CA TYR A 22 1.60 23.69 -7.67
C TYR A 22 1.87 23.47 -6.17
N HIS A 23 2.13 22.22 -5.78
CA HIS A 23 2.34 21.88 -4.36
C HIS A 23 3.75 22.16 -3.82
N ILE A 24 3.90 22.20 -2.49
CA ILE A 24 5.19 22.23 -1.78
C ILE A 24 6.05 21.03 -2.16
N ARG A 25 7.37 21.21 -2.27
CA ARG A 25 8.31 20.24 -2.85
C ARG A 25 7.81 19.72 -4.21
N PRO A 26 7.64 20.62 -5.20
CA PRO A 26 7.04 20.25 -6.49
C PRO A 26 7.95 19.30 -7.25
N ASP A 27 7.37 18.27 -7.85
CA ASP A 27 8.05 17.32 -8.73
C ASP A 27 7.81 17.66 -10.21
N GLY A 28 8.19 16.74 -11.10
CA GLY A 28 8.05 16.94 -12.53
C GLY A 28 6.60 17.00 -13.01
N ASP A 29 5.67 16.32 -12.33
CA ASP A 29 4.26 16.34 -12.71
C ASP A 29 3.62 17.67 -12.30
N ALA A 30 3.77 18.05 -11.04
CA ALA A 30 3.23 19.31 -10.54
C ALA A 30 3.69 20.51 -11.37
N VAL A 31 4.98 20.55 -11.72
CA VAL A 31 5.54 21.63 -12.54
C VAL A 31 5.08 21.51 -14.00
N GLY A 32 5.19 20.32 -14.61
CA GLY A 32 4.82 20.11 -16.00
C GLY A 32 3.34 20.38 -16.27
N SER A 33 2.46 19.81 -15.46
CA SER A 33 1.01 19.96 -15.52
C SER A 33 0.57 21.41 -15.29
N SER A 34 1.14 22.10 -14.30
CA SER A 34 0.78 23.49 -14.00
C SER A 34 1.14 24.45 -15.13
N PHE A 35 2.36 24.34 -15.65
CA PHE A 35 2.83 25.20 -16.74
C PHE A 35 2.14 24.88 -18.08
N ALA A 36 1.85 23.61 -18.35
CA ALA A 36 1.12 23.20 -19.54
C ALA A 36 -0.30 23.78 -19.57
N LEU A 37 -1.01 23.73 -18.44
CA LEU A 37 -2.34 24.32 -18.32
C LEU A 37 -2.30 25.85 -18.50
N ALA A 38 -1.34 26.53 -17.87
CA ALA A 38 -1.18 27.98 -17.99
C ALA A 38 -0.96 28.41 -19.45
N LEU A 39 -0.05 27.73 -20.17
CA LEU A 39 0.22 28.01 -21.59
C LEU A 39 -0.99 27.70 -22.48
N ALA A 40 -1.74 26.64 -22.19
CA ALA A 40 -2.95 26.31 -22.95
C ALA A 40 -4.05 27.36 -22.77
N LEU A 41 -4.27 27.82 -21.54
CA LEU A 41 -5.22 28.90 -21.23
C LEU A 41 -4.80 30.22 -21.91
N GLN A 42 -3.50 30.55 -21.90
CA GLN A 42 -2.98 31.70 -22.67
C GLN A 42 -3.26 31.57 -24.17
N SER A 43 -3.12 30.37 -24.73
CA SER A 43 -3.36 30.13 -26.16
C SER A 43 -4.80 30.40 -26.61
N ILE A 44 -5.77 30.38 -25.69
CA ILE A 44 -7.18 30.70 -25.93
C ILE A 44 -7.56 32.11 -25.44
N GLY A 45 -6.56 32.97 -25.19
CA GLY A 45 -6.76 34.39 -24.88
C GLY A 45 -6.96 34.72 -23.40
N LYS A 46 -6.70 33.78 -22.48
CA LYS A 46 -6.72 34.03 -21.04
C LYS A 46 -5.38 34.58 -20.58
N LYS A 47 -5.34 35.19 -19.39
CA LYS A 47 -4.09 35.55 -18.71
C LYS A 47 -3.78 34.50 -17.66
N CYS A 48 -2.54 34.01 -17.63
CA CYS A 48 -2.14 33.00 -16.65
C CYS A 48 -0.78 33.29 -16.02
N THR A 49 -0.69 33.00 -14.73
CA THR A 49 0.56 32.90 -13.98
C THR A 49 0.63 31.55 -13.27
N VAL A 50 1.84 31.13 -12.91
CA VAL A 50 2.09 29.90 -12.15
C VAL A 50 2.81 30.29 -10.86
N LYS A 51 2.35 29.76 -9.73
CA LYS A 51 2.87 30.06 -8.39
C LYS A 51 3.00 28.80 -7.56
N GLY A 52 3.86 28.87 -6.56
CA GLY A 52 3.91 27.91 -5.46
C GLY A 52 4.79 28.46 -4.35
N GLN A 53 4.76 27.81 -3.20
CA GLN A 53 5.54 28.24 -2.04
C GLN A 53 7.03 27.94 -2.23
N ASP A 54 7.35 26.74 -2.68
CA ASP A 54 8.72 26.25 -2.78
C ASP A 54 9.27 26.51 -4.19
N ASP A 55 10.60 26.67 -4.26
CA ASP A 55 11.31 26.86 -5.52
C ASP A 55 11.23 25.62 -6.41
N ILE A 56 11.14 25.84 -7.72
CA ILE A 56 11.19 24.76 -8.72
C ILE A 56 12.59 24.11 -8.68
N PRO A 57 12.67 22.77 -8.53
CA PRO A 57 13.93 22.04 -8.56
C PRO A 57 14.75 22.33 -9.82
N ARG A 58 16.07 22.40 -9.68
CA ARG A 58 16.99 22.74 -10.78
C ARG A 58 16.80 21.84 -12.00
N ILE A 59 16.49 20.56 -11.80
CA ILE A 59 16.24 19.59 -12.87
C ILE A 59 15.02 19.93 -13.71
N HIS A 60 14.06 20.71 -13.21
CA HIS A 60 12.85 21.12 -13.91
C HIS A 60 12.91 22.56 -14.47
N ARG A 61 13.92 23.35 -14.07
CA ARG A 61 14.06 24.75 -14.54
C ARG A 61 14.29 24.89 -16.05
N TYR A 62 14.86 23.87 -16.70
CA TYR A 62 15.05 23.88 -18.17
C TYR A 62 13.73 24.01 -18.95
N MET A 63 12.61 23.56 -18.38
CA MET A 63 11.28 23.67 -18.99
C MET A 63 10.51 24.93 -18.57
N THR A 64 10.88 25.60 -17.47
CA THR A 64 10.11 26.73 -16.92
C THR A 64 10.77 28.10 -17.05
N ASP A 65 12.10 28.20 -16.99
CA ASP A 65 12.81 29.49 -16.88
C ASP A 65 12.61 30.43 -18.08
N LYS A 66 12.26 29.86 -19.24
CA LYS A 66 12.01 30.61 -20.49
C LYS A 66 10.52 30.78 -20.78
N VAL A 67 9.64 30.29 -19.91
CA VAL A 67 8.19 30.43 -20.10
C VAL A 67 7.79 31.87 -19.77
N GLN A 68 7.03 32.49 -20.67
CA GLN A 68 6.48 33.82 -20.46
C GLN A 68 5.10 33.71 -19.84
N LEU A 69 4.97 34.17 -18.60
CA LEU A 69 3.72 34.18 -17.85
C LEU A 69 3.25 35.62 -17.64
N ASP A 70 1.95 35.80 -17.43
CA ASP A 70 1.35 37.10 -17.20
C ASP A 70 1.55 37.55 -15.73
N GLU A 71 1.60 38.86 -15.53
CA GLU A 71 1.38 39.47 -14.22
C GLU A 71 -0.12 39.73 -14.02
N ILE A 72 -0.66 39.20 -12.92
CA ILE A 72 -2.11 39.17 -12.68
C ILE A 72 -2.41 39.69 -11.28
N ALA A 73 -3.34 40.63 -11.20
CA ALA A 73 -4.01 41.02 -9.96
C ALA A 73 -5.34 40.25 -9.86
N ASP A 74 -5.71 39.85 -8.63
CA ASP A 74 -6.97 39.16 -8.30
C ASP A 74 -7.29 37.94 -9.19
N PRO A 75 -6.41 36.91 -9.22
CA PRO A 75 -6.60 35.74 -10.05
C PRO A 75 -7.67 34.78 -9.51
N VAL A 76 -8.24 34.01 -10.42
CA VAL A 76 -8.91 32.75 -10.12
C VAL A 76 -7.85 31.69 -9.85
N TYR A 77 -7.88 31.07 -8.66
CA TYR A 77 -6.90 30.06 -8.28
C TYR A 77 -7.30 28.67 -8.77
N ILE A 78 -6.32 27.97 -9.36
CA ILE A 78 -6.41 26.56 -9.78
C ILE A 78 -5.35 25.79 -9.01
N ALA A 79 -5.75 24.77 -8.24
CA ALA A 79 -4.84 23.80 -7.68
C ALA A 79 -4.61 22.69 -8.71
N VAL A 80 -3.36 22.45 -9.10
CA VAL A 80 -2.99 21.35 -10.01
C VAL A 80 -2.10 20.39 -9.26
N ASP A 81 -2.37 19.10 -9.44
CA ASP A 81 -1.59 18.00 -8.86
C ASP A 81 -1.48 18.11 -7.32
N SER A 82 -2.58 18.50 -6.67
CA SER A 82 -2.57 18.84 -5.25
C SER A 82 -3.70 18.14 -4.52
N ALA A 83 -3.34 17.07 -3.79
CA ALA A 83 -4.28 16.23 -3.05
C ALA A 83 -5.01 16.94 -1.90
N SER A 84 -4.47 18.02 -1.34
CA SER A 84 -5.05 18.74 -0.19
C SER A 84 -4.58 20.19 -0.08
N ARG A 85 -5.29 21.00 0.70
CA ARG A 85 -4.95 22.43 0.89
C ARG A 85 -3.59 22.66 1.55
N HIS A 86 -3.16 21.75 2.43
CA HIS A 86 -1.82 21.84 3.01
C HIS A 86 -0.73 21.70 1.93
N ARG A 87 -1.00 20.96 0.85
CA ARG A 87 -0.02 20.76 -0.23
C ARG A 87 0.25 22.04 -1.00
N VAL A 88 -0.67 23.02 -1.05
CA VAL A 88 -0.41 24.31 -1.73
C VAL A 88 0.28 25.36 -0.82
N GLY A 89 0.70 24.97 0.39
CA GLY A 89 1.53 25.81 1.26
C GLY A 89 0.87 27.14 1.65
N ILE A 90 1.59 28.26 1.52
CA ILE A 90 1.09 29.62 1.81
C ILE A 90 -0.19 30.02 1.03
N PHE A 91 -0.57 29.29 -0.02
CA PHE A 91 -1.81 29.51 -0.75
C PHE A 91 -3.01 28.79 -0.12
N GLY A 92 -2.80 27.99 0.93
CA GLY A 92 -3.81 27.16 1.59
C GLY A 92 -5.03 27.92 2.14
N ASP A 93 -4.95 29.23 2.34
CA ASP A 93 -6.07 30.09 2.77
C ASP A 93 -6.79 30.80 1.61
N LYS A 94 -6.32 30.66 0.37
CA LYS A 94 -6.94 31.28 -0.81
C LYS A 94 -8.19 30.52 -1.24
N HIS A 95 -9.18 31.22 -1.78
CA HIS A 95 -10.32 30.56 -2.40
C HIS A 95 -9.89 29.93 -3.74
N PHE A 96 -10.03 28.61 -3.86
CA PHE A 96 -9.75 27.88 -5.10
C PHE A 96 -11.05 27.67 -5.85
N THR A 97 -11.10 28.10 -7.10
CA THR A 97 -12.25 27.79 -7.96
C THR A 97 -12.09 26.43 -8.61
N PHE A 98 -10.84 26.01 -8.88
CA PHE A 98 -10.56 24.75 -9.56
C PHE A 98 -9.55 23.89 -8.80
N CYS A 99 -9.76 22.58 -8.81
CA CYS A 99 -8.78 21.57 -8.41
C CYS A 99 -8.76 20.43 -9.45
N ILE A 100 -7.58 20.14 -10.00
CA ILE A 100 -7.34 19.06 -10.97
C ILE A 100 -6.22 18.20 -10.42
N ASP A 101 -6.49 16.92 -10.16
CA ASP A 101 -5.53 16.06 -9.46
C ASP A 101 -5.78 14.57 -9.77
N HIS A 102 -4.78 13.72 -9.61
CA HIS A 102 -4.90 12.27 -9.81
C HIS A 102 -4.72 11.44 -8.53
N HIS A 103 -4.45 12.07 -7.39
CA HIS A 103 -4.32 11.39 -6.12
C HIS A 103 -5.69 11.09 -5.47
N HIS A 104 -5.69 10.25 -4.43
CA HIS A 104 -6.79 10.27 -3.46
C HIS A 104 -6.86 11.66 -2.81
N ASN A 105 -7.90 12.42 -3.17
CA ASN A 105 -7.93 13.86 -2.96
C ASN A 105 -8.91 14.27 -1.84
N THR A 106 -8.40 15.06 -0.89
CA THR A 106 -9.15 15.67 0.22
C THR A 106 -9.18 17.19 0.14
N PHE A 107 -8.91 17.76 -1.05
CA PHE A 107 -8.93 19.19 -1.28
C PHE A 107 -10.36 19.72 -1.16
N ASP A 108 -10.62 20.46 -0.09
CA ASP A 108 -11.91 20.99 0.30
C ASP A 108 -12.06 22.48 -0.04
N ASN A 109 -13.29 22.98 0.05
CA ASN A 109 -13.67 24.37 -0.25
C ASN A 109 -13.18 24.83 -1.63
N VAL A 110 -13.53 24.03 -2.65
CA VAL A 110 -13.28 24.29 -4.07
C VAL A 110 -14.58 24.24 -4.87
N ASP A 111 -14.78 25.21 -5.78
CA ASP A 111 -16.01 25.31 -6.58
C ASP A 111 -16.16 24.12 -7.54
N TYR A 112 -15.11 23.81 -8.30
CA TYR A 112 -15.08 22.74 -9.29
C TYR A 112 -13.85 21.85 -9.11
N ARG A 113 -14.07 20.55 -8.95
CA ARG A 113 -13.00 19.56 -8.74
C ARG A 113 -13.10 18.43 -9.75
N TYR A 114 -12.00 18.13 -10.43
CA TYR A 114 -11.89 16.97 -11.31
C TYR A 114 -10.75 16.09 -10.82
N VAL A 115 -11.07 14.88 -10.38
CA VAL A 115 -10.12 13.90 -9.87
C VAL A 115 -10.35 12.57 -10.56
N GLU A 116 -9.28 11.97 -11.08
CA GLU A 116 -9.29 10.65 -11.71
C GLU A 116 -8.08 9.88 -11.20
N THR A 117 -8.31 8.86 -10.38
CA THR A 117 -7.23 8.13 -9.66
C THR A 117 -6.65 6.96 -10.44
N ASP A 118 -7.28 6.55 -11.54
CA ASP A 118 -6.81 5.45 -12.40
C ASP A 118 -6.04 6.00 -13.61
N THR A 119 -5.00 6.79 -13.32
CA THR A 119 -4.14 7.46 -14.31
C THR A 119 -2.73 7.59 -13.75
N GLY A 120 -1.71 7.53 -14.61
CA GLY A 120 -0.31 7.47 -14.17
C GLY A 120 0.35 8.83 -13.93
N ALA A 121 -0.37 9.93 -14.20
CA ALA A 121 0.06 11.31 -13.97
C ALA A 121 -1.13 12.28 -14.07
N CYS A 122 -1.09 13.40 -13.35
CA CYS A 122 -1.98 14.56 -13.53
C CYS A 122 -1.89 15.12 -14.97
N ALA A 123 -0.72 15.01 -15.61
CA ALA A 123 -0.52 15.45 -16.99
C ALA A 123 -1.46 14.81 -18.02
N GLU A 124 -1.92 13.58 -17.78
CA GLU A 124 -2.93 12.94 -18.63
C GLU A 124 -4.27 13.69 -18.57
N LEU A 125 -4.66 14.15 -17.37
CA LEU A 125 -5.87 14.94 -17.15
C LEU A 125 -5.74 16.31 -17.80
N ILE A 126 -4.60 16.97 -17.63
CA ILE A 126 -4.33 18.26 -18.26
C ILE A 126 -4.36 18.13 -19.79
N TYR A 127 -3.74 17.10 -20.37
CA TYR A 127 -3.83 16.85 -21.81
C TYR A 127 -5.27 16.73 -22.29
N LYS A 128 -6.08 15.89 -21.64
CA LYS A 128 -7.48 15.69 -22.00
C LYS A 128 -8.29 17.00 -21.87
N ILE A 129 -8.06 17.80 -20.81
CA ILE A 129 -8.71 19.10 -20.61
C ILE A 129 -8.33 20.10 -21.72
N ILE A 130 -7.05 20.17 -22.10
CA ILE A 130 -6.59 21.04 -23.19
C ILE A 130 -7.30 20.70 -24.50
N LYS A 131 -7.48 19.41 -24.78
CA LYS A 131 -8.22 18.93 -25.95
C LYS A 131 -9.70 19.32 -25.91
N GLU A 132 -10.36 19.16 -24.77
CA GLU A 132 -11.77 19.54 -24.58
C GLU A 132 -12.01 21.06 -24.63
N MET A 133 -11.02 21.88 -24.22
CA MET A 133 -11.06 23.33 -24.41
C MET A 133 -10.93 23.75 -25.88
N GLY A 134 -10.49 22.84 -26.77
CA GLY A 134 -10.15 23.15 -28.16
C GLY A 134 -8.82 23.90 -28.31
N ALA A 135 -7.98 23.90 -27.26
CA ALA A 135 -6.66 24.52 -27.28
C ALA A 135 -5.65 23.65 -28.04
N THR A 136 -4.63 24.28 -28.63
CA THR A 136 -3.59 23.56 -29.37
C THR A 136 -2.48 23.12 -28.42
N VAL A 137 -2.16 21.83 -28.43
CA VAL A 137 -0.95 21.31 -27.76
C VAL A 137 0.25 21.69 -28.61
N THR A 138 0.92 22.79 -28.25
CA THR A 138 2.17 23.21 -28.88
C THR A 138 3.32 22.28 -28.47
N LYS A 139 4.46 22.34 -29.17
CA LYS A 139 5.66 21.61 -28.76
C LYS A 139 6.04 21.88 -27.29
N GLN A 140 5.95 23.14 -26.83
CA GLN A 140 6.32 23.50 -25.47
C GLN A 140 5.36 22.87 -24.43
N ILE A 141 4.06 22.88 -24.70
CA ILE A 141 3.06 22.18 -23.88
C ILE A 141 3.33 20.67 -23.91
N ALA A 142 3.68 20.12 -25.07
CA ALA A 142 3.98 18.72 -25.22
C ALA A 142 5.23 18.30 -24.41
N ASP A 143 6.30 19.10 -24.44
CA ASP A 143 7.51 18.85 -23.65
C ASP A 143 7.21 18.86 -22.13
N LEU A 144 6.37 19.80 -21.67
CA LEU A 144 5.96 19.90 -20.26
C LEU A 144 5.15 18.68 -19.80
N LEU A 145 4.10 18.32 -20.55
CA LEU A 145 3.24 17.18 -20.22
C LEU A 145 3.99 15.85 -20.36
N TYR A 146 4.89 15.72 -21.33
CA TYR A 146 5.67 14.49 -21.50
C TYR A 146 6.69 14.33 -20.37
N THR A 147 7.28 15.43 -19.90
CA THR A 147 8.15 15.42 -18.72
C THR A 147 7.40 14.92 -17.49
N ALA A 148 6.21 15.47 -17.24
CA ALA A 148 5.34 15.07 -16.14
C ALA A 148 5.01 13.57 -16.16
N ILE A 149 4.57 13.05 -17.32
CA ILE A 149 4.32 11.61 -17.48
C ILE A 149 5.58 10.79 -17.19
N VAL A 150 6.74 11.18 -17.74
CA VAL A 150 7.99 10.44 -17.56
C VAL A 150 8.43 10.42 -16.09
N THR A 151 8.24 11.51 -15.35
CA THR A 151 8.66 11.58 -13.95
C THR A 151 7.73 10.80 -13.03
N ASP A 152 6.42 10.95 -13.18
CA ASP A 152 5.46 10.39 -12.23
C ASP A 152 5.28 8.88 -12.40
N THR A 153 5.30 8.42 -13.65
CA THR A 153 5.25 6.99 -13.97
C THR A 153 6.59 6.28 -13.79
N MET A 154 7.63 6.97 -13.29
CA MET A 154 9.01 6.51 -13.29
C MET A 154 9.43 5.95 -14.67
N CYS A 155 9.08 6.65 -15.75
CA CYS A 155 9.26 6.22 -17.13
C CYS A 155 8.53 4.90 -17.41
N PHE A 156 7.22 4.92 -17.18
CA PHE A 156 6.23 3.87 -17.47
C PHE A 156 6.45 2.55 -16.69
N ARG A 157 6.99 2.64 -15.48
CA ARG A 157 7.33 1.48 -14.62
C ARG A 157 6.53 1.38 -13.33
N THR A 158 5.59 2.29 -13.10
CA THR A 158 4.70 2.27 -11.95
C THR A 158 3.47 1.40 -12.22
N THR A 159 2.84 0.91 -11.15
CA THR A 159 1.66 0.02 -11.22
C THR A 159 0.38 0.73 -11.65
N ASP A 160 0.36 2.05 -11.66
CA ASP A 160 -0.73 2.93 -12.13
C ASP A 160 -0.56 3.36 -13.60
N THR A 161 0.54 2.98 -14.26
CA THR A 161 0.69 3.18 -15.71
C THR A 161 -0.39 2.37 -16.44
N ARG A 162 -1.17 3.01 -17.32
CA ARG A 162 -2.25 2.37 -18.10
C ARG A 162 -2.05 2.53 -19.60
N VAL A 163 -2.94 1.92 -20.39
CA VAL A 163 -2.96 2.07 -21.86
C VAL A 163 -3.10 3.54 -22.25
N GLN A 164 -3.95 4.29 -21.53
CA GLN A 164 -4.18 5.71 -21.76
C GLN A 164 -2.90 6.54 -21.59
N THR A 165 -2.04 6.18 -20.63
CA THR A 165 -0.74 6.83 -20.42
C THR A 165 0.15 6.75 -21.66
N PHE A 166 0.20 5.58 -22.32
CA PHE A 166 0.92 5.41 -23.58
C PHE A 166 0.27 6.13 -24.76
N GLU A 167 -1.06 6.20 -24.81
CA GLU A 167 -1.80 6.94 -25.84
C GLU A 167 -1.52 8.44 -25.74
N VAL A 168 -1.61 9.02 -24.54
CA VAL A 168 -1.27 10.42 -24.30
C VAL A 168 0.18 10.68 -24.66
N ALA A 169 1.12 9.86 -24.19
CA ALA A 169 2.54 9.98 -24.52
C ALA A 169 2.79 9.94 -26.05
N THR A 170 2.04 9.12 -26.79
CA THR A 170 2.09 9.06 -28.26
C THR A 170 1.62 10.36 -28.90
N GLU A 171 0.52 10.94 -28.42
CA GLU A 171 0.01 12.21 -28.95
C GLU A 171 0.94 13.38 -28.63
N LEU A 172 1.56 13.40 -27.44
CA LEU A 172 2.56 14.41 -27.08
C LEU A 172 3.82 14.29 -27.97
N ALA A 173 4.27 13.06 -28.26
CA ALA A 173 5.37 12.83 -29.19
C ALA A 173 5.01 13.32 -30.61
N LYS A 174 3.79 13.07 -31.09
CA LYS A 174 3.29 13.60 -32.37
C LYS A 174 3.23 15.13 -32.39
N ALA A 175 2.91 15.77 -31.25
CA ALA A 175 2.92 17.21 -31.07
C ALA A 175 4.34 17.81 -30.97
N GLY A 176 5.38 16.97 -31.02
CA GLY A 176 6.78 17.38 -31.10
C GLY A 176 7.54 17.32 -29.79
N ALA A 177 7.00 16.66 -28.75
CA ALA A 177 7.74 16.45 -27.50
C ALA A 177 9.13 15.83 -27.79
N ASP A 178 10.19 16.41 -27.24
CA ASP A 178 11.55 15.90 -27.40
C ASP A 178 11.79 14.72 -26.45
N VAL A 179 11.21 13.57 -26.81
CA VAL A 179 11.26 12.33 -26.03
C VAL A 179 12.68 11.96 -25.62
N TYR A 180 13.64 12.13 -26.53
CA TYR A 180 15.05 11.82 -26.26
C TYR A 180 15.64 12.74 -25.20
N HIS A 181 15.47 14.06 -25.36
CA HIS A 181 16.04 15.02 -24.42
C HIS A 181 15.40 14.91 -23.03
N ILE A 182 14.06 14.82 -22.98
CA ILE A 182 13.28 14.72 -21.74
C ILE A 182 13.64 13.44 -20.99
N GLY A 183 13.62 12.28 -21.66
CA GLY A 183 14.03 11.02 -21.06
C GLY A 183 15.45 11.11 -20.51
N ARG A 184 16.39 11.66 -21.28
CA ARG A 184 17.78 11.79 -20.83
C ARG A 184 17.95 12.68 -19.61
N ILE A 185 17.35 13.86 -19.59
CA ILE A 185 17.50 14.78 -18.45
C ILE A 185 16.93 14.16 -17.17
N ASN A 186 15.73 13.57 -17.26
CA ASN A 186 15.01 13.13 -16.06
C ASN A 186 15.44 11.74 -15.58
N THR A 187 15.93 10.85 -16.45
CA THR A 187 16.20 9.45 -16.07
C THR A 187 17.66 9.02 -16.19
N PHE A 188 18.53 9.79 -16.86
CA PHE A 188 19.89 9.34 -17.17
C PHE A 188 20.98 10.33 -16.73
N ILE A 189 20.78 11.62 -16.97
CA ILE A 189 21.78 12.66 -16.68
C ILE A 189 21.83 12.90 -15.18
N LYS A 190 23.05 12.83 -14.64
CA LYS A 190 23.34 13.15 -13.24
C LYS A 190 24.57 14.05 -13.20
N SER A 191 24.61 14.97 -12.25
CA SER A 191 25.78 15.83 -12.06
C SER A 191 26.99 15.02 -11.58
N ALA A 192 28.21 15.51 -11.83
CA ALA A 192 29.42 14.88 -11.31
C ALA A 192 29.42 14.83 -9.77
N GLY A 193 28.86 15.85 -9.11
CA GLY A 193 28.67 15.87 -7.66
C GLY A 193 27.70 14.78 -7.19
N ARG A 194 26.55 14.61 -7.87
CA ARG A 194 25.62 13.51 -7.59
C ARG A 194 26.32 12.15 -7.72
N MET A 195 27.10 11.95 -8.77
CA MET A 195 27.87 10.70 -8.96
C MET A 195 28.85 10.43 -7.81
N LYS A 196 29.53 11.46 -7.29
CA LYS A 196 30.41 11.32 -6.11
C LYS A 196 29.63 10.86 -4.89
N ILE A 197 28.46 11.45 -4.62
CA ILE A 197 27.62 11.04 -3.48
C ILE A 197 27.10 9.61 -3.66
N GLU A 198 26.69 9.20 -4.87
CA GLU A 198 26.28 7.82 -5.10
C GLU A 198 27.43 6.84 -4.83
N ASN A 199 28.67 7.19 -5.17
CA ASN A 199 29.84 6.37 -4.84
C ASN A 199 30.08 6.31 -3.33
N ILE A 200 30.03 7.45 -2.63
CA ILE A 200 30.16 7.50 -1.16
C ILE A 200 29.11 6.61 -0.50
N LEU A 201 27.85 6.71 -0.93
CA LEU A 201 26.78 5.87 -0.42
C LEU A 201 27.06 4.38 -0.69
N ARG A 202 27.44 4.01 -1.91
CA ARG A 202 27.76 2.61 -2.27
C ARG A 202 28.95 2.06 -1.48
N ASP A 203 30.00 2.84 -1.32
CA ASP A 203 31.20 2.46 -0.55
C ASP A 203 30.86 2.28 0.94
N SER A 204 29.84 2.98 1.43
CA SER A 204 29.32 2.85 2.80
C SER A 204 28.33 1.71 3.01
N PHE A 205 27.99 0.94 1.97
CA PHE A 205 26.99 -0.11 2.10
C PHE A 205 27.43 -1.23 3.05
N HIS A 206 26.57 -1.56 3.99
CA HIS A 206 26.72 -2.69 4.89
C HIS A 206 25.53 -3.64 4.72
N PHE A 207 25.81 -4.90 4.37
CA PHE A 207 24.82 -5.92 4.11
C PHE A 207 24.67 -6.85 5.31
N THR A 208 23.44 -7.09 5.75
CA THR A 208 23.12 -8.00 6.85
C THR A 208 21.94 -8.90 6.49
N TYR A 209 21.68 -9.89 7.35
CA TYR A 209 20.58 -10.87 7.19
C TYR A 209 20.58 -11.51 5.80
N ASN A 210 21.65 -12.25 5.47
CA ASN A 210 21.83 -12.91 4.17
C ASN A 210 21.67 -11.95 2.97
N ASN A 211 22.18 -10.72 3.09
CA ASN A 211 22.08 -9.63 2.10
C ASN A 211 20.66 -9.12 1.84
N GLN A 212 19.67 -9.48 2.66
CA GLN A 212 18.30 -8.98 2.53
C GLN A 212 18.12 -7.59 3.15
N ILE A 213 19.06 -7.14 3.99
CA ILE A 213 19.08 -5.79 4.56
C ILE A 213 20.36 -5.09 4.10
N VAL A 214 20.23 -3.86 3.61
CA VAL A 214 21.36 -2.98 3.30
C VAL A 214 21.22 -1.64 4.01
N THR A 215 22.30 -1.13 4.58
CA THR A 215 22.37 0.23 5.11
C THR A 215 23.47 1.02 4.42
N GLY A 216 23.28 2.32 4.22
CA GLY A 216 24.30 3.22 3.70
C GLY A 216 24.26 4.57 4.41
N ILE A 217 25.40 5.23 4.53
CA ILE A 217 25.57 6.49 5.27
C ILE A 217 26.04 7.60 4.32
N ILE A 218 25.44 8.78 4.47
CA ILE A 218 25.92 10.03 3.85
C ILE A 218 25.97 11.10 4.94
N MET A 219 27.14 11.69 5.13
CA MET A 219 27.37 12.77 6.09
C MET A 219 27.27 14.14 5.41
N LEU A 220 27.07 15.21 6.17
CA LEU A 220 26.98 16.57 5.60
C LEU A 220 28.28 16.98 4.90
N LYS A 221 29.42 16.62 5.49
CA LYS A 221 30.75 16.84 4.89
C LYS A 221 30.89 16.22 3.50
N ASP A 222 30.16 15.14 3.21
CA ASP A 222 30.20 14.47 1.91
C ASP A 222 29.54 15.34 0.84
N LEU A 223 28.41 15.98 1.17
CA LEU A 223 27.73 16.96 0.30
C LEU A 223 28.62 18.16 0.01
N GLU A 224 29.27 18.71 1.04
CA GLU A 224 30.21 19.82 0.90
C GLU A 224 31.39 19.45 -0.02
N MET A 225 32.01 18.29 0.20
CA MET A 225 33.12 17.79 -0.63
C MET A 225 32.71 17.50 -2.07
N ALA A 226 31.47 17.07 -2.30
CA ALA A 226 30.93 16.84 -3.64
C ALA A 226 30.45 18.13 -4.33
N GLY A 227 30.31 19.23 -3.60
CA GLY A 227 29.83 20.51 -4.11
C GLY A 227 28.36 20.46 -4.53
N VAL A 228 27.52 19.77 -3.75
CA VAL A 228 26.10 19.58 -4.02
C VAL A 228 25.24 19.99 -2.84
N LEU A 229 24.01 20.40 -3.11
CA LEU A 229 23.01 20.67 -2.09
C LEU A 229 22.23 19.39 -1.76
N ASP A 230 21.50 19.37 -0.64
CA ASP A 230 20.62 18.23 -0.31
C ASP A 230 19.56 17.99 -1.42
N SER A 231 19.06 19.07 -2.04
CA SER A 231 18.14 18.99 -3.18
C SER A 231 18.76 18.38 -4.44
N ASP A 232 20.08 18.48 -4.63
CA ASP A 232 20.77 17.81 -5.74
C ASP A 232 20.87 16.29 -5.53
N ILE A 233 20.60 15.81 -4.31
CA ILE A 233 20.60 14.39 -3.97
C ILE A 233 19.20 13.81 -3.73
N GLU A 234 18.16 14.48 -4.21
CA GLU A 234 16.81 13.91 -4.25
C GLU A 234 16.78 12.52 -4.94
N GLY A 235 15.87 11.66 -4.49
CA GLY A 235 15.75 10.29 -4.98
C GLY A 235 16.92 9.35 -4.67
N ILE A 236 17.96 9.77 -3.91
CA ILE A 236 19.10 8.88 -3.61
C ILE A 236 18.71 7.63 -2.82
N ASN A 237 17.64 7.74 -2.04
CA ASN A 237 17.14 6.66 -1.21
C ASN A 237 16.64 5.46 -2.02
N SER A 238 16.36 5.59 -3.33
CA SER A 238 15.97 4.43 -4.16
C SER A 238 17.15 3.58 -4.63
N LEU A 239 18.39 4.00 -4.39
CA LEU A 239 19.56 3.20 -4.78
C LEU A 239 19.61 1.85 -4.07
N VAL A 240 19.16 1.79 -2.83
CA VAL A 240 19.12 0.55 -2.04
C VAL A 240 18.08 -0.44 -2.59
N GLU A 241 17.00 0.04 -3.22
CA GLU A 241 15.96 -0.81 -3.84
C GLU A 241 16.42 -1.48 -5.14
N GLN A 242 17.49 -0.95 -5.75
CA GLN A 242 18.04 -1.47 -7.01
C GLN A 242 18.93 -2.70 -6.81
N ILE A 243 19.17 -3.10 -5.56
CA ILE A 243 20.09 -4.20 -5.23
C ILE A 243 19.31 -5.51 -5.17
N GLU A 244 19.74 -6.48 -5.96
CA GLU A 244 19.13 -7.80 -6.01
C GLU A 244 19.12 -8.49 -4.63
N GLY A 245 17.97 -9.07 -4.27
CA GLY A 245 17.79 -9.80 -3.01
C GLY A 245 17.56 -8.91 -1.78
N VAL A 246 17.82 -7.60 -1.86
CA VAL A 246 17.51 -6.66 -0.77
C VAL A 246 15.99 -6.53 -0.61
N ARG A 247 15.53 -6.75 0.62
CA ARG A 247 14.14 -6.62 1.05
C ARG A 247 13.89 -5.31 1.80
N ILE A 248 14.88 -4.83 2.55
CA ILE A 248 14.85 -3.54 3.26
C ILE A 248 16.17 -2.80 3.02
N GLY A 249 16.07 -1.56 2.55
CA GLY A 249 17.21 -0.66 2.43
C GLY A 249 17.04 0.57 3.32
N VAL A 250 18.13 0.99 3.97
CA VAL A 250 18.14 2.17 4.85
C VAL A 250 19.26 3.12 4.43
N THR A 251 18.90 4.32 3.98
CA THR A 251 19.85 5.42 3.77
C THR A 251 19.83 6.34 4.98
N ILE A 252 20.96 6.43 5.67
CA ILE A 252 21.17 7.22 6.89
C ILE A 252 21.88 8.51 6.48
N ARG A 253 21.26 9.66 6.76
CA ARG A 253 21.81 10.97 6.41
C ARG A 253 21.94 11.88 7.60
N GLU A 254 23.08 12.53 7.75
CA GLU A 254 23.28 13.57 8.76
C GLU A 254 22.48 14.84 8.41
N LEU A 255 21.74 15.34 9.39
CA LEU A 255 21.01 16.61 9.31
C LEU A 255 21.83 17.76 9.92
N PRO A 256 21.57 19.03 9.55
CA PRO A 256 22.30 20.19 10.09
C PRO A 256 22.28 20.34 11.61
N ASP A 257 21.30 19.75 12.29
CA ASP A 257 21.18 19.73 13.74
C ASP A 257 21.91 18.55 14.42
N GLY A 258 22.64 17.74 13.64
CA GLY A 258 23.40 16.57 14.10
C GLY A 258 22.58 15.29 14.23
N ARG A 259 21.27 15.31 13.95
CA ARG A 259 20.44 14.09 13.94
C ARG A 259 20.66 13.28 12.67
N MET A 260 20.35 11.99 12.73
CA MET A 260 20.43 11.05 11.61
C MET A 260 19.06 10.75 11.04
N ARG A 261 18.80 11.20 9.81
CA ARG A 261 17.60 10.87 9.05
C ARG A 261 17.77 9.50 8.40
N CYS A 262 17.07 8.50 8.91
CA CYS A 262 17.06 7.13 8.41
C CYS A 262 15.89 6.94 7.44
N SER A 263 16.15 7.10 6.15
CA SER A 263 15.16 6.88 5.08
C SER A 263 15.14 5.42 4.67
N MET A 264 14.00 4.76 4.88
CA MET A 264 13.80 3.36 4.57
C MET A 264 13.06 3.17 3.26
N ARG A 265 13.39 2.06 2.59
CA ARG A 265 12.74 1.54 1.40
C ARG A 265 12.58 0.03 1.49
N SER A 266 11.51 -0.50 0.91
CA SER A 266 11.26 -1.94 0.91
C SER A 266 10.41 -2.39 -0.26
N ASN A 267 10.45 -3.69 -0.54
CA ASN A 267 9.74 -4.32 -1.65
C ASN A 267 8.80 -5.42 -1.13
N GLY A 268 7.83 -5.83 -1.95
CA GLY A 268 6.95 -6.97 -1.65
C GLY A 268 5.96 -6.67 -0.52
N ASN A 269 5.86 -7.57 0.47
CA ASN A 269 4.90 -7.50 1.57
C ASN A 269 5.45 -6.84 2.85
N ILE A 270 6.55 -6.11 2.76
CA ILE A 270 7.21 -5.46 3.90
C ILE A 270 6.71 -4.04 4.08
N SER A 271 6.36 -3.67 5.31
CA SER A 271 5.99 -2.30 5.69
C SER A 271 7.11 -1.63 6.47
N VAL A 272 7.87 -0.74 5.82
CA VAL A 272 8.87 0.11 6.50
C VAL A 272 8.23 1.23 7.31
N ASP A 273 6.95 1.55 7.08
CA ASP A 273 6.19 2.45 7.95
C ASP A 273 6.05 1.86 9.36
N GLU A 274 5.76 0.56 9.49
CA GLU A 274 5.73 -0.14 10.77
C GLU A 274 7.07 -0.01 11.52
N ILE A 275 8.19 -0.18 10.81
CA ILE A 275 9.54 -0.01 11.37
C ILE A 275 9.78 1.44 11.80
N SER A 276 9.44 2.41 10.95
CA SER A 276 9.66 3.82 11.24
C SER A 276 8.91 4.31 12.47
N LYS A 277 7.68 3.81 12.70
CA LYS A 277 6.84 4.17 13.84
C LYS A 277 7.45 3.73 15.17
N MET A 278 8.25 2.65 15.20
CA MET A 278 8.99 2.23 16.40
C MET A 278 9.98 3.31 16.88
N PHE A 279 10.38 4.21 16.00
CA PHE A 279 11.31 5.31 16.26
C PHE A 279 10.62 6.69 16.25
N GLY A 280 9.28 6.73 16.33
CA GLY A 280 8.51 7.98 16.24
C GLY A 280 8.50 8.62 14.85
N GLY A 281 8.88 7.87 13.82
CA GLY A 281 8.81 8.25 12.42
C GLY A 281 7.46 7.93 11.78
N GLY A 282 7.47 7.88 10.45
CA GLY A 282 6.29 7.49 9.65
C GLY A 282 6.54 7.59 8.15
N GLY A 283 5.57 7.12 7.37
CA GLY A 283 5.52 7.31 5.92
C GLY A 283 4.50 6.40 5.26
N HIS A 284 4.92 5.78 4.15
CA HIS A 284 4.15 4.80 3.40
C HIS A 284 4.74 3.41 3.59
N THR A 285 3.95 2.38 3.29
CA THR A 285 4.33 0.96 3.38
C THR A 285 5.73 0.69 2.81
N HIS A 286 6.05 1.21 1.63
CA HIS A 286 7.36 0.97 0.98
C HIS A 286 8.37 2.11 1.12
N ALA A 287 7.98 3.24 1.73
CA ALA A 287 8.82 4.42 1.82
C ALA A 287 8.50 5.21 3.09
N ALA A 288 9.35 5.07 4.11
CA ALA A 288 9.15 5.73 5.40
C ALA A 288 10.48 6.27 5.94
N CYS A 289 10.42 7.07 7.01
CA CYS A 289 11.60 7.68 7.59
C CYS A 289 11.46 7.86 9.10
N ALA A 290 12.59 7.80 9.80
CA ALA A 290 12.72 8.22 11.20
C ALA A 290 13.96 9.12 11.38
N GLU A 291 13.97 9.96 12.41
CA GLU A 291 15.10 10.83 12.75
C GLU A 291 15.64 10.44 14.13
N LEU A 292 16.90 10.04 14.20
CA LEU A 292 17.53 9.50 15.40
C LEU A 292 18.60 10.46 15.94
N SER A 293 18.57 10.73 17.25
CA SER A 293 19.55 11.58 17.94
C SER A 293 20.73 10.74 18.48
N MET A 294 21.52 10.17 17.57
CA MET A 294 22.70 9.34 17.87
C MET A 294 23.73 9.44 16.73
N SER A 295 24.90 8.80 16.86
CA SER A 295 25.90 8.78 15.79
C SER A 295 25.39 7.99 14.56
N ALA A 296 26.01 8.19 13.40
CA ALA A 296 25.61 7.50 12.17
C ALA A 296 25.80 5.98 12.29
N GLU A 297 26.87 5.55 12.96
CA GLU A 297 27.18 4.16 13.27
C GLU A 297 26.19 3.55 14.26
N ASP A 298 25.85 4.25 15.35
CA ASP A 298 24.82 3.76 16.29
C ASP A 298 23.46 3.66 15.61
N ALA A 299 23.11 4.64 14.77
CA ALA A 299 21.89 4.62 13.97
C ALA A 299 21.88 3.41 13.02
N ARG A 300 23.02 3.10 12.38
CA ARG A 300 23.16 1.90 11.54
C ARG A 300 22.88 0.63 12.35
N GLU A 301 23.55 0.44 13.48
CA GLU A 301 23.40 -0.77 14.29
C GLU A 301 21.96 -0.97 14.78
N VAL A 302 21.32 0.10 15.26
CA VAL A 302 19.94 0.07 15.72
C VAL A 302 18.98 -0.25 14.56
N MET A 303 19.15 0.40 13.40
CA MET A 303 18.31 0.14 12.24
C MET A 303 18.47 -1.29 11.71
N GLU A 304 19.70 -1.80 11.61
CA GLU A 304 19.96 -3.17 11.17
C GLU A 304 19.35 -4.21 12.09
N ARG A 305 19.49 -4.01 13.42
CA ARG A 305 18.88 -4.89 14.40
C ARG A 305 17.36 -4.88 14.30
N THR A 306 16.72 -3.71 14.25
CA THR A 306 15.26 -3.63 14.18
C THR A 306 14.72 -4.15 12.85
N CYS A 307 15.40 -3.90 11.73
CA CYS A 307 15.00 -4.46 10.43
C CYS A 307 15.10 -5.99 10.43
N ARG A 308 16.13 -6.56 11.07
CA ARG A 308 16.28 -8.01 11.24
C ARG A 308 15.15 -8.58 12.09
N GLU A 309 14.92 -8.05 13.29
CA GLU A 309 13.85 -8.50 14.20
C GLU A 309 12.49 -8.41 13.48
N TYR A 310 12.27 -7.37 12.68
CA TYR A 310 11.09 -7.23 11.85
C TYR A 310 10.98 -8.32 10.79
N LEU A 311 12.02 -8.55 9.97
CA LEU A 311 11.99 -9.61 8.94
C LEU A 311 11.81 -10.99 9.57
N GLU A 312 12.51 -11.29 10.66
CA GLU A 312 12.32 -12.53 11.42
C GLU A 312 10.85 -12.69 11.82
N SER A 313 10.20 -11.65 12.36
CA SER A 313 8.77 -11.70 12.72
C SER A 313 7.81 -11.92 11.53
N LYS A 314 8.27 -11.67 10.30
CA LYS A 314 7.50 -11.89 9.06
C LYS A 314 7.86 -13.21 8.37
N GLU A 315 9.02 -13.78 8.66
CA GLU A 315 9.51 -15.06 8.12
C GLU A 315 9.17 -16.25 9.01
N HIS A 316 8.60 -16.03 10.20
CA HIS A 316 8.01 -17.11 10.99
C HIS A 316 6.56 -17.34 10.56
N GLY A 317 6.24 -18.59 10.23
CA GLY A 317 4.92 -19.08 9.92
C GLY A 317 3.90 -18.70 11.00
N ARG A 318 2.74 -18.24 10.55
CA ARG A 318 1.66 -17.75 11.39
C ARG A 318 0.63 -18.83 11.67
N ILE A 319 -0.05 -18.70 12.80
CA ILE A 319 -1.22 -19.50 13.13
C ILE A 319 -2.45 -18.71 12.70
N ASN A 320 -2.96 -19.01 11.51
CA ASN A 320 -4.14 -18.39 10.94
C ASN A 320 -5.40 -19.13 11.41
N VAL A 321 -6.14 -18.51 12.34
CA VAL A 321 -7.35 -19.06 12.94
C VAL A 321 -8.57 -18.54 12.18
N PHE A 322 -9.24 -19.43 11.46
CA PHE A 322 -10.46 -19.14 10.74
C PHE A 322 -11.66 -19.30 11.67
N ILE A 323 -12.39 -18.20 11.88
CA ILE A 323 -13.63 -18.16 12.67
C ILE A 323 -14.80 -17.68 11.81
N GLY A 324 -16.02 -17.84 12.32
CA GLY A 324 -17.25 -17.42 11.63
C GLY A 324 -18.37 -18.44 11.80
N ALA A 325 -19.55 -18.11 11.29
CA ALA A 325 -20.73 -18.93 11.46
C ALA A 325 -20.62 -20.35 10.88
N SER A 326 -21.43 -21.27 11.40
CA SER A 326 -21.58 -22.61 10.79
C SER A 326 -21.92 -22.49 9.30
N ALA A 327 -21.35 -23.34 8.45
CA ALA A 327 -21.54 -23.33 7.00
C ALA A 327 -21.06 -22.08 6.22
N CYS A 328 -20.29 -21.17 6.84
CA CYS A 328 -19.68 -20.04 6.11
C CYS A 328 -18.49 -20.42 5.21
N GLY A 329 -17.99 -21.67 5.28
CA GLY A 329 -16.97 -22.19 4.33
C GLY A 329 -15.55 -22.40 4.89
N LYS A 330 -15.29 -22.08 6.17
CA LYS A 330 -13.96 -22.16 6.82
C LYS A 330 -13.19 -23.45 6.51
N THR A 331 -13.80 -24.60 6.79
CA THR A 331 -13.14 -25.90 6.64
C THR A 331 -12.77 -26.19 5.20
N THR A 332 -13.61 -25.77 4.25
CA THR A 332 -13.33 -25.91 2.81
C THR A 332 -12.12 -25.07 2.43
N LEU A 333 -12.08 -23.80 2.86
CA LEU A 333 -10.97 -22.89 2.57
C LEU A 333 -9.66 -23.39 3.16
N CYS A 334 -9.63 -23.77 4.44
CA CYS A 334 -8.41 -24.32 5.05
C CYS A 334 -7.92 -25.59 4.33
N THR A 335 -8.84 -26.43 3.83
CA THR A 335 -8.47 -27.66 3.10
C THR A 335 -7.94 -27.36 1.69
N ILE A 336 -8.40 -26.27 1.06
CA ILE A 336 -7.88 -25.82 -0.23
C ILE A 336 -6.48 -25.24 -0.03
N LEU A 337 -6.31 -24.34 0.95
CA LEU A 337 -5.01 -23.75 1.26
C LEU A 337 -3.95 -24.82 1.56
N ASP A 338 -4.28 -25.79 2.42
CA ASP A 338 -3.39 -26.91 2.76
C ASP A 338 -3.00 -27.80 1.57
N LYS A 339 -3.82 -27.85 0.52
CA LYS A 339 -3.53 -28.64 -0.68
C LYS A 339 -2.81 -27.87 -1.77
N GLU A 340 -3.05 -26.57 -1.85
CA GLU A 340 -2.52 -25.72 -2.92
C GLU A 340 -1.16 -25.11 -2.56
N TYR A 341 -0.85 -24.93 -1.27
CA TYR A 341 0.37 -24.29 -0.82
C TYR A 341 1.17 -25.24 0.08
N ASP A 342 2.33 -25.68 -0.40
CA ASP A 342 3.24 -26.57 0.35
C ASP A 342 3.73 -25.95 1.68
N THR A 343 3.66 -24.63 1.81
CA THR A 343 4.03 -23.85 3.00
C THR A 343 2.84 -23.55 3.92
N VAL A 344 1.67 -24.15 3.68
CA VAL A 344 0.48 -24.00 4.53
C VAL A 344 0.00 -25.36 4.98
N HIS A 345 -0.19 -25.53 6.29
CA HIS A 345 -0.58 -26.80 6.88
C HIS A 345 -1.83 -26.68 7.74
N LYS A 346 -2.85 -27.47 7.41
CA LYS A 346 -4.09 -27.53 8.19
C LYS A 346 -3.92 -28.40 9.43
N VAL A 347 -4.20 -27.83 10.60
CA VAL A 347 -4.24 -28.59 11.85
C VAL A 347 -5.67 -29.07 12.11
N VAL A 348 -5.84 -30.38 12.25
CA VAL A 348 -7.11 -31.03 12.59
C VAL A 348 -7.26 -31.11 14.10
N THR A 349 -8.37 -30.57 14.62
CA THR A 349 -8.65 -30.51 16.06
C THR A 349 -9.24 -31.83 16.59
N ASP A 350 -9.10 -32.05 17.90
CA ASP A 350 -9.65 -33.24 18.56
C ASP A 350 -11.04 -32.93 19.10
N THR A 351 -11.92 -33.93 19.12
CA THR A 351 -13.23 -33.83 19.75
C THR A 351 -13.67 -35.14 20.39
N THR A 352 -14.45 -35.05 21.47
CA THR A 352 -15.03 -36.23 22.14
C THR A 352 -16.42 -36.60 21.65
N ARG A 353 -16.99 -35.86 20.70
CA ARG A 353 -18.27 -36.24 20.09
C ARG A 353 -18.11 -37.44 19.15
N SER A 354 -19.22 -38.11 18.86
CA SER A 354 -19.24 -39.11 17.80
C SER A 354 -19.17 -38.45 16.40
N PRO A 355 -18.53 -39.11 15.40
CA PRO A 355 -18.55 -38.65 14.01
C PRO A 355 -19.98 -38.58 13.46
N ARG A 356 -20.29 -37.57 12.65
CA ARG A 356 -21.55 -37.48 11.89
C ARG A 356 -21.42 -38.24 10.57
N LYS A 357 -22.56 -38.51 9.93
CA LYS A 357 -22.59 -39.17 8.61
C LYS A 357 -21.76 -38.38 7.60
N GLY A 358 -20.76 -39.02 7.00
CA GLY A 358 -19.84 -38.41 6.03
C GLY A 358 -18.56 -37.83 6.63
N GLU A 359 -18.48 -37.65 7.95
CA GLU A 359 -17.24 -37.20 8.59
C GLU A 359 -16.24 -38.34 8.73
N GLN A 360 -14.97 -38.00 8.56
CA GLN A 360 -13.85 -38.93 8.60
C GLN A 360 -12.85 -38.50 9.67
N ASN A 361 -12.41 -39.47 10.48
CA ASN A 361 -11.41 -39.29 11.52
C ASN A 361 -10.07 -38.87 10.91
N GLY A 362 -9.45 -37.84 11.49
CA GLY A 362 -8.18 -37.27 11.02
C GLY A 362 -8.28 -36.32 9.82
N ILE A 363 -9.49 -36.10 9.28
CA ILE A 363 -9.74 -35.13 8.19
C ILE A 363 -10.59 -33.96 8.72
N HIS A 364 -11.67 -34.28 9.43
CA HIS A 364 -12.60 -33.28 9.96
C HIS A 364 -12.26 -32.95 11.40
N TYR A 365 -12.13 -33.99 12.21
CA TYR A 365 -11.66 -33.98 13.58
C TYR A 365 -10.92 -35.29 13.83
N HIS A 366 -10.08 -35.34 14.87
CA HIS A 366 -9.79 -36.62 15.50
C HIS A 366 -10.84 -36.88 16.58
N PHE A 367 -11.65 -37.91 16.35
CA PHE A 367 -12.69 -38.34 17.27
C PHE A 367 -12.06 -39.24 18.31
N VAL A 368 -11.87 -38.69 19.51
CA VAL A 368 -11.18 -39.36 20.62
C VAL A 368 -12.15 -39.63 21.77
N THR A 369 -11.81 -40.55 22.67
CA THR A 369 -12.62 -40.78 23.87
C THR A 369 -12.41 -39.64 24.87
N GLU A 370 -13.41 -39.38 25.72
CA GLU A 370 -13.28 -38.36 26.78
C GLU A 370 -12.13 -38.69 27.75
N GLN A 371 -11.92 -39.96 28.07
CA GLN A 371 -10.79 -40.41 28.88
C GLN A 371 -9.45 -40.07 28.22
N PHE A 372 -9.32 -40.29 26.91
CA PHE A 372 -8.11 -39.92 26.17
C PHE A 372 -7.91 -38.40 26.18
N PHE A 373 -8.96 -37.62 25.92
CA PHE A 373 -8.87 -36.16 25.90
C PHE A 373 -8.42 -35.63 27.26
N ARG A 374 -9.05 -36.08 28.35
CA ARG A 374 -8.71 -35.67 29.73
C ARG A 374 -7.29 -36.03 30.13
N ASN A 375 -6.82 -37.22 29.79
CA ASN A 375 -5.45 -37.65 30.09
C ASN A 375 -4.38 -36.84 29.35
N ASN A 376 -4.74 -36.20 28.24
CA ASN A 376 -3.84 -35.41 27.40
C ASN A 376 -4.10 -33.89 27.52
N LEU A 377 -4.89 -33.44 28.50
CA LEU A 377 -5.22 -32.02 28.70
C LEU A 377 -4.00 -31.07 28.63
N PRO A 378 -2.83 -31.39 29.23
CA PRO A 378 -1.66 -30.52 29.16
C PRO A 378 -1.05 -30.34 27.76
N LEU A 379 -1.42 -31.17 26.78
CA LEU A 379 -0.91 -31.10 25.41
C LEU A 379 -1.74 -30.19 24.50
N TYR A 380 -2.89 -29.69 24.97
CA TYR A 380 -3.76 -28.82 24.19
C TYR A 380 -3.39 -27.36 24.39
N ALA A 381 -3.24 -26.62 23.29
CA ALA A 381 -3.00 -25.18 23.31
C ALA A 381 -4.28 -24.39 23.60
N GLU A 382 -5.43 -24.95 23.23
CA GLU A 382 -6.75 -24.46 23.62
C GLU A 382 -7.70 -25.64 23.85
N VAL A 383 -8.67 -25.44 24.76
CA VAL A 383 -9.74 -26.39 25.03
C VAL A 383 -11.04 -25.62 25.14
N ASN A 384 -12.07 -26.14 24.47
CA ASN A 384 -13.42 -25.63 24.52
C ASN A 384 -14.42 -26.75 24.80
N ILE A 385 -15.54 -26.42 25.44
CA ILE A 385 -16.63 -27.37 25.72
C ILE A 385 -17.86 -26.88 24.97
N TYR A 386 -18.37 -27.73 24.08
CA TYR A 386 -19.56 -27.44 23.30
C TYR A 386 -20.47 -28.66 23.26
N ASP A 387 -21.74 -28.45 23.60
CA ASP A 387 -22.76 -29.52 23.65
C ASP A 387 -22.31 -30.74 24.47
N ASN A 388 -21.74 -30.48 25.65
CA ASN A 388 -21.16 -31.49 26.55
C ASN A 388 -19.99 -32.32 25.96
N HIS A 389 -19.45 -31.91 24.82
CA HIS A 389 -18.27 -32.52 24.22
C HIS A 389 -17.07 -31.58 24.31
N TYR A 390 -15.89 -32.16 24.50
CA TYR A 390 -14.63 -31.44 24.48
C TYR A 390 -14.17 -31.25 23.03
N TYR A 391 -13.58 -30.09 22.78
CA TYR A 391 -12.87 -29.74 21.56
C TYR A 391 -11.52 -29.16 21.96
N GLY A 392 -10.48 -29.44 21.19
CA GLY A 392 -9.18 -28.84 21.47
C GLY A 392 -8.16 -29.03 20.37
N SER A 393 -7.24 -28.08 20.31
CA SER A 393 -6.13 -28.06 19.36
C SER A 393 -4.85 -28.52 20.05
N ASN A 394 -4.27 -29.64 19.61
CA ASN A 394 -3.04 -30.17 20.22
C ASN A 394 -1.83 -29.28 19.85
N GLY A 395 -1.15 -28.72 20.85
CA GLY A 395 -0.06 -27.79 20.67
C GLY A 395 1.16 -28.38 19.97
N LYS A 396 1.42 -29.68 20.14
CA LYS A 396 2.52 -30.36 19.42
C LYS A 396 2.21 -30.43 17.92
N ARG A 397 0.98 -30.75 17.52
CA ARG A 397 0.61 -30.75 16.10
C ARG A 397 0.70 -29.36 15.47
N ILE A 398 0.34 -28.31 16.23
CA ILE A 398 0.54 -26.92 15.78
C ILE A 398 2.03 -26.65 15.58
N ALA A 399 2.87 -27.00 16.55
CA ALA A 399 4.31 -26.78 16.47
C ALA A 399 4.98 -27.56 15.32
N ASP A 400 4.60 -28.82 15.14
CA ASP A 400 5.09 -29.67 14.05
C ASP A 400 4.65 -29.10 12.68
N ALA A 401 3.41 -28.62 12.57
CA ALA A 401 2.87 -28.01 11.35
C ALA A 401 3.43 -26.62 11.04
N LEU A 402 3.98 -25.90 12.02
CA LEU A 402 4.71 -24.66 11.77
C LEU A 402 6.10 -24.90 11.14
N ASP A 403 6.61 -26.15 11.15
CA ASP A 403 7.95 -26.53 10.66
C ASP A 403 9.06 -25.59 11.13
N GLY A 404 9.14 -25.34 12.44
CA GLY A 404 10.10 -24.42 13.02
C GLY A 404 9.93 -22.96 12.57
N GLY A 405 8.72 -22.59 12.14
CA GLY A 405 8.38 -21.28 11.61
C GLY A 405 8.51 -21.16 10.09
N LYS A 406 8.67 -22.24 9.33
CA LYS A 406 8.80 -22.18 7.86
C LYS A 406 7.47 -22.35 7.13
N ALA A 407 6.40 -22.74 7.83
CA ALA A 407 5.08 -22.95 7.28
C ALA A 407 4.00 -22.26 8.12
N ASP A 408 2.98 -21.76 7.44
CA ASP A 408 1.78 -21.23 8.07
C ASP A 408 0.87 -22.39 8.52
N VAL A 409 0.23 -22.23 9.67
CA VAL A 409 -0.83 -23.12 10.14
C VAL A 409 -2.18 -22.51 9.85
N VAL A 410 -3.11 -23.31 9.33
CA VAL A 410 -4.54 -22.93 9.23
C VAL A 410 -5.39 -23.82 10.14
N ILE A 411 -6.23 -23.19 10.97
CA ILE A 411 -7.06 -23.92 11.93
C ILE A 411 -8.46 -23.30 12.05
N CYS A 412 -9.49 -24.14 12.12
CA CYS A 412 -10.88 -23.69 12.27
C CYS A 412 -11.30 -23.75 13.74
N LEU A 413 -11.62 -22.61 14.35
CA LEU A 413 -12.07 -22.51 15.74
C LEU A 413 -13.28 -21.58 15.88
N ASP A 414 -13.84 -21.51 17.08
CA ASP A 414 -14.72 -20.42 17.47
C ASP A 414 -13.91 -19.25 18.06
N ILE A 415 -14.60 -18.15 18.40
CA ILE A 415 -13.94 -16.95 18.91
C ILE A 415 -13.20 -17.20 20.24
N ASN A 416 -13.69 -18.11 21.08
CA ASN A 416 -13.07 -18.43 22.37
C ASN A 416 -11.78 -19.23 22.18
N GLY A 417 -11.78 -20.23 21.29
CA GLY A 417 -10.58 -20.95 20.89
C GLY A 417 -9.54 -20.02 20.25
N ALA A 418 -9.98 -19.09 19.40
CA ALA A 418 -9.10 -18.08 18.81
C ALA A 418 -8.43 -17.19 19.87
N LYS A 419 -9.19 -16.67 20.84
CA LYS A 419 -8.65 -15.89 21.97
C LYS A 419 -7.69 -16.70 22.83
N ALA A 420 -8.00 -17.97 23.10
CA ALA A 420 -7.12 -18.84 23.87
C ALA A 420 -5.78 -19.05 23.17
N LEU A 421 -5.78 -19.30 21.86
CA LEU A 421 -4.54 -19.39 21.07
C LEU A 421 -3.79 -18.05 21.05
N LYS A 422 -4.49 -16.92 20.89
CA LYS A 422 -3.87 -15.58 20.89
C LYS A 422 -3.21 -15.27 22.24
N ASN A 423 -3.80 -15.69 23.35
CA ASN A 423 -3.19 -15.58 24.67
C ASN A 423 -1.96 -16.48 24.84
N HIS A 424 -1.92 -17.63 24.18
CA HIS A 424 -0.82 -18.60 24.28
C HIS A 424 0.37 -18.24 23.38
N TYR A 425 0.10 -17.86 22.13
CA TYR A 425 1.11 -17.66 21.08
C TYR A 425 1.30 -16.18 20.68
N GLY A 426 0.52 -15.25 21.24
CA GLY A 426 0.65 -13.82 21.01
C GLY A 426 0.45 -13.42 19.56
N GLU A 427 1.33 -12.55 19.06
CA GLU A 427 1.31 -11.96 17.71
C GLU A 427 1.52 -12.97 16.57
N GLN A 428 1.92 -14.21 16.88
CA GLN A 428 2.01 -15.27 15.89
C GLN A 428 0.61 -15.73 15.41
N VAL A 429 -0.44 -15.45 16.20
CA VAL A 429 -1.83 -15.80 15.87
C VAL A 429 -2.50 -14.67 15.12
N ARG A 430 -3.07 -15.00 13.95
CA ARG A 430 -3.94 -14.12 13.18
C ARG A 430 -5.34 -14.69 13.16
N VAL A 431 -6.32 -13.93 13.64
CA VAL A 431 -7.73 -14.33 13.65
C VAL A 431 -8.43 -13.75 12.44
N ILE A 432 -8.94 -14.62 11.58
CA ILE A 432 -9.59 -14.28 10.31
C ILE A 432 -11.07 -14.65 10.40
N TYR A 433 -11.94 -13.64 10.34
CA TYR A 433 -13.38 -13.83 10.29
C TYR A 433 -13.86 -14.07 8.87
N VAL A 434 -14.52 -15.21 8.66
CA VAL A 434 -15.10 -15.61 7.36
C VAL A 434 -16.55 -15.13 7.28
N HIS A 435 -16.75 -14.04 6.55
CA HIS A 435 -18.08 -13.50 6.31
C HIS A 435 -18.80 -14.25 5.18
N ARG A 436 -20.09 -14.52 5.39
CA ARG A 436 -20.98 -15.03 4.35
C ARG A 436 -22.40 -14.61 4.67
N ASP A 437 -23.16 -14.24 3.65
CA ASP A 437 -24.55 -13.80 3.78
C ASP A 437 -25.38 -14.85 4.51
N ILE A 438 -26.19 -14.39 5.47
CA ILE A 438 -27.01 -15.27 6.30
C ILE A 438 -27.97 -16.14 5.46
N GLU A 439 -28.49 -15.59 4.36
CA GLU A 439 -29.36 -16.32 3.43
C GLU A 439 -28.65 -17.51 2.78
N LYS A 440 -27.38 -17.32 2.36
CA LYS A 440 -26.55 -18.38 1.79
C LYS A 440 -26.16 -19.42 2.84
N ILE A 441 -25.91 -18.99 4.07
CA ILE A 441 -25.65 -19.91 5.20
C ILE A 441 -26.88 -20.77 5.48
N TYR A 442 -28.08 -20.17 5.55
CA TYR A 442 -29.32 -20.89 5.80
C TYR A 442 -29.65 -21.86 4.67
N ALA A 443 -29.48 -21.45 3.41
CA ALA A 443 -29.64 -22.33 2.26
C ALA A 443 -28.70 -23.55 2.33
N ALA A 444 -27.44 -23.35 2.70
CA ALA A 444 -26.49 -24.45 2.87
C ALA A 444 -26.84 -25.38 4.03
N ILE A 445 -27.44 -24.86 5.11
CA ILE A 445 -27.96 -25.68 6.22
C ILE A 445 -29.17 -26.51 5.75
N ASP A 446 -30.10 -25.89 5.02
CA ASP A 446 -31.30 -26.56 4.52
C ASP A 446 -30.96 -27.65 3.49
N GLU A 447 -29.97 -27.42 2.63
CA GLU A 447 -29.45 -28.42 1.69
C GLU A 447 -28.92 -29.67 2.43
N ARG A 448 -28.24 -29.50 3.57
CA ARG A 448 -27.77 -30.62 4.40
C ARG A 448 -28.91 -31.41 5.03
N VAL A 449 -30.04 -30.74 5.34
CA VAL A 449 -31.26 -31.43 5.77
C VAL A 449 -31.82 -32.26 4.61
N ALA A 450 -31.92 -31.67 3.41
CA ALA A 450 -32.41 -32.34 2.22
C ALA A 450 -31.56 -33.57 1.84
N ASN A 451 -30.24 -33.49 2.01
CA ASN A 451 -29.30 -34.59 1.78
C ASN A 451 -29.28 -35.64 2.91
N GLY A 452 -30.05 -35.44 3.98
CA GLY A 452 -30.12 -36.34 5.13
C GLY A 452 -28.82 -36.40 5.95
N GLU A 453 -28.03 -35.33 5.92
CA GLU A 453 -26.80 -35.20 6.70
C GLU A 453 -27.08 -34.73 8.13
N ILE A 454 -28.14 -33.93 8.32
CA ILE A 454 -28.58 -33.43 9.62
C ILE A 454 -30.12 -33.50 9.74
N THR A 455 -30.64 -33.59 10.97
CA THR A 455 -32.08 -33.58 11.23
C THR A 455 -32.66 -32.16 11.15
N ALA A 456 -33.96 -32.04 10.88
CA ALA A 456 -34.65 -30.75 10.89
C ALA A 456 -34.53 -30.02 12.25
N GLU A 457 -34.62 -30.76 13.36
CA GLU A 457 -34.40 -30.23 14.72
C GLU A 457 -32.97 -29.70 14.90
N SER A 458 -31.96 -30.41 14.40
CA SER A 458 -30.56 -29.94 14.43
C SER A 458 -30.36 -28.69 13.58
N ALA A 459 -31.09 -28.55 12.47
CA ALA A 459 -31.01 -27.39 11.61
C ALA A 459 -31.55 -26.12 12.29
N VAL A 460 -32.62 -26.21 13.07
CA VAL A 460 -33.16 -25.08 13.86
C VAL A 460 -32.10 -24.57 14.85
N HIS A 461 -31.53 -25.46 15.66
CA HIS A 461 -30.47 -25.08 16.60
C HIS A 461 -29.23 -24.48 15.93
N ARG A 462 -28.86 -24.97 14.73
CA ARG A 462 -27.75 -24.40 13.96
C ARG A 462 -28.07 -23.01 13.44
N LYS A 463 -29.31 -22.75 12.98
CA LYS A 463 -29.73 -21.41 12.53
C LYS A 463 -29.73 -20.41 13.68
N GLU A 464 -30.20 -20.80 14.86
CA GLU A 464 -30.08 -19.99 16.09
C GLU A 464 -28.62 -19.70 16.45
N GLN A 465 -27.74 -20.68 16.25
CA GLN A 465 -26.30 -20.51 16.50
C GLN A 465 -25.63 -19.56 15.51
N VAL A 466 -26.02 -19.59 14.23
CA VAL A 466 -25.49 -18.67 13.20
C VAL A 466 -25.68 -17.22 13.63
N LEU A 467 -26.84 -16.89 14.23
CA LEU A 467 -27.09 -15.54 14.73
C LEU A 467 -26.09 -15.14 15.83
N ARG A 468 -25.82 -16.04 16.78
CA ARG A 468 -24.81 -15.83 17.84
C ARG A 468 -23.39 -15.76 17.30
N ASP A 469 -23.05 -16.58 16.32
CA ASP A 469 -21.73 -16.55 15.69
C ASP A 469 -21.51 -15.25 14.91
N ILE A 470 -22.56 -14.68 14.29
CA ILE A 470 -22.49 -13.38 13.62
C ILE A 470 -22.26 -12.23 14.61
N GLU A 471 -22.80 -12.31 15.84
CA GLU A 471 -22.52 -11.31 16.88
C GLU A 471 -21.03 -11.25 17.24
N SER A 472 -20.31 -12.38 17.13
CA SER A 472 -18.85 -12.43 17.36
C SER A 472 -18.02 -11.67 16.32
N ARG A 473 -18.62 -11.24 15.20
CA ARG A 473 -17.95 -10.46 14.15
C ARG A 473 -17.32 -9.15 14.66
N ASN A 474 -17.89 -8.57 15.72
CA ASN A 474 -17.40 -7.31 16.28
C ASN A 474 -16.37 -7.51 17.41
N ASP A 475 -15.86 -8.72 17.59
CA ASP A 475 -14.91 -9.02 18.65
C ASP A 475 -13.52 -8.42 18.36
N PRO A 476 -12.89 -7.70 19.31
CA PRO A 476 -11.59 -7.06 19.10
C PRO A 476 -10.44 -8.04 18.90
N ALA A 477 -10.64 -9.34 19.14
CA ALA A 477 -9.63 -10.35 18.84
C ALA A 477 -9.47 -10.62 17.33
N ILE A 478 -10.42 -10.20 16.50
CA ILE A 478 -10.41 -10.36 15.04
C ILE A 478 -9.43 -9.37 14.42
N ASP A 479 -8.47 -9.89 13.65
CA ASP A 479 -7.45 -9.09 12.96
C ASP A 479 -7.89 -8.74 11.54
N PHE A 480 -8.55 -9.67 10.86
CA PHE A 480 -8.99 -9.53 9.47
C PHE A 480 -10.39 -10.10 9.27
N GLU A 481 -11.13 -9.50 8.36
CA GLU A 481 -12.40 -10.02 7.85
C GLU A 481 -12.30 -10.13 6.32
N PHE A 482 -12.82 -11.22 5.75
CA PHE A 482 -12.96 -11.32 4.29
C PHE A 482 -14.33 -11.84 3.89
N ASP A 483 -14.73 -11.49 2.67
CA ASP A 483 -16.03 -11.84 2.11
C ASP A 483 -15.98 -13.15 1.30
N ASN A 484 -16.75 -14.15 1.77
CA ASN A 484 -16.93 -15.45 1.12
C ASN A 484 -18.28 -15.58 0.39
N ASN A 485 -18.83 -14.46 -0.09
CA ASN A 485 -20.06 -14.42 -0.87
C ASN A 485 -19.88 -14.57 -2.39
N GLY A 486 -18.66 -14.35 -2.89
CA GLY A 486 -18.29 -14.37 -4.30
C GLY A 486 -17.90 -15.75 -4.84
N THR A 487 -17.05 -15.76 -5.87
CA THR A 487 -16.45 -17.00 -6.39
C THR A 487 -15.36 -17.49 -5.44
N LEU A 488 -15.08 -18.80 -5.48
CA LEU A 488 -14.00 -19.39 -4.70
C LEU A 488 -12.64 -18.75 -5.02
N GLU A 489 -12.40 -18.42 -6.28
CA GLU A 489 -11.17 -17.74 -6.73
C GLU A 489 -11.01 -16.36 -6.08
N ASN A 490 -12.09 -15.57 -5.98
CA ASN A 490 -12.05 -14.26 -5.30
C ASN A 490 -11.78 -14.40 -3.80
N SER A 491 -12.35 -15.43 -3.16
CA SER A 491 -12.14 -15.67 -1.73
C SER A 491 -10.71 -16.16 -1.45
N ILE A 492 -10.15 -17.01 -2.30
CA ILE A 492 -8.74 -17.41 -2.21
C ILE A 492 -7.82 -16.22 -2.50
N GLY A 493 -8.13 -15.36 -3.48
CA GLY A 493 -7.38 -14.14 -3.77
C GLY A 493 -7.28 -13.18 -2.57
N GLN A 494 -8.41 -12.92 -1.90
CA GLN A 494 -8.43 -12.13 -0.65
C GLN A 494 -7.60 -12.80 0.45
N LEU A 495 -7.68 -14.12 0.60
CA LEU A 495 -6.90 -14.85 1.60
C LEU A 495 -5.41 -14.82 1.33
N LYS A 496 -4.97 -14.84 0.06
CA LYS A 496 -3.56 -14.66 -0.29
C LYS A 496 -3.03 -13.31 0.17
N GLU A 497 -3.80 -12.25 -0.05
CA GLU A 497 -3.42 -10.91 0.39
C GLU A 497 -3.34 -10.82 1.92
N ILE A 498 -4.35 -11.36 2.63
CA ILE A 498 -4.38 -11.38 4.10
C ILE A 498 -3.22 -12.22 4.68
N MET A 499 -2.97 -13.39 4.10
CA MET A 499 -1.98 -14.34 4.59
C MET A 499 -0.56 -14.02 4.12
N GLY A 500 -0.40 -13.31 3.02
CA GLY A 500 0.88 -13.04 2.36
C GLY A 500 1.41 -14.24 1.57
N LEU A 501 0.51 -15.02 0.95
CA LEU A 501 0.81 -16.25 0.18
C LEU A 501 1.06 -16.01 -1.31
#